data_AF-A0A2E3P632-F1
#
_entry.id   AF-A0A2E3P632-F1
#
_cell.length_a   1.000
_cell.length_b   1.000
_cell.length_c   1.000
_cell.angle_alpha   90.00
_cell.angle_beta   90.00
_cell.angle_gamma   90.00
#
_symmetry.space_group_name_H-M   'P 1'
#
loop_
_entity.id
_entity.type
_entity.pdbx_description
1 polymer ?
#
loop_
_entity_poly.entity_id
_entity_poly.type
_entity_poly.pdbx_seq_one_letter_code
_entity_poly.pdbx_strand_id
1 'polypeptide(L)'
;MENVIIIVLMLMMGAVGLAIARIRDLFAVSMLSGIFSLIGAAAYVVLDAVDVAFTEAAVGAGISTVLMLGTLALTTRKEKLGGGKSKSTTAFLVVAVTGAVLVYGTFDMPRYGDKIAAIHHHVVPRYIEKSGEEVGMPNIVTSVLASYRSFDTLGEVFVIFTAATGVLAILGRARRRREDEEADEGGSDTKGAAS
;
A
#
# COMPACT_ATOMS: atom_id res chain seq x y z
N MET A 1 9.87 2.07 27.61
CA MET A 1 9.82 0.71 27.02
C MET A 1 9.33 0.77 25.58
N GLU A 2 8.33 1.59 25.27
CA GLU A 2 7.83 1.84 23.90
C GLU A 2 8.92 2.16 22.88
N ASN A 3 9.86 3.07 23.17
CA ASN A 3 10.95 3.38 22.23
C ASN A 3 11.80 2.16 21.85
N VAL A 4 12.04 1.25 22.80
CA VAL A 4 12.79 0.02 22.53
C VAL A 4 11.98 -0.90 21.61
N ILE A 5 10.67 -1.01 21.87
CA ILE A 5 9.75 -1.80 21.03
C ILE A 5 9.73 -1.22 19.61
N ILE A 6 9.56 0.09 19.45
CA ILE A 6 9.56 0.76 18.14
C ILE A 6 10.87 0.53 17.41
N ILE A 7 12.02 0.69 18.07
CA ILE A 7 13.34 0.44 17.45
C ILE A 7 13.45 -1.01 16.99
N VAL A 8 13.01 -1.98 17.81
CA VAL A 8 13.02 -3.40 17.44
C VAL A 8 12.12 -3.67 16.24
N LEU A 9 10.90 -3.12 16.23
CA LEU A 9 9.97 -3.26 15.09
C LEU A 9 10.55 -2.63 13.81
N MET A 10 11.16 -1.45 13.90
CA MET A 10 11.81 -0.78 12.78
C MET A 10 13.00 -1.57 12.24
N LEU A 11 13.81 -2.17 13.12
CA LEU A 11 14.91 -3.05 12.72
C LEU A 11 14.39 -4.33 12.05
N MET A 12 13.31 -4.92 12.57
CA MET A 12 12.64 -6.06 11.94
C MET A 12 12.09 -5.70 10.55
N MET A 13 11.43 -4.53 10.41
CA MET A 13 10.98 -4.04 9.10
C MET A 13 12.15 -3.86 8.13
N GLY A 14 13.27 -3.28 8.59
CA GLY A 14 14.48 -3.14 7.77
C GLY A 14 15.06 -4.50 7.33
N ALA A 15 15.09 -5.48 8.23
CA ALA A 15 15.54 -6.83 7.93
C ALA A 15 14.62 -7.54 6.92
N VAL A 16 13.30 -7.42 7.08
CA VAL A 16 12.31 -7.98 6.14
C VAL A 16 12.40 -7.28 4.78
N GLY A 17 12.53 -5.95 4.76
CA GLY A 17 12.72 -5.18 3.53
C GLY A 17 13.98 -5.60 2.76
N LEU A 18 15.09 -5.81 3.47
CA LEU A 18 16.31 -6.35 2.88
C LEU A 18 16.11 -7.78 2.36
N ALA A 19 15.37 -8.63 3.08
CA ALA A 19 15.06 -9.98 2.62
C ALA A 19 14.21 -9.96 1.34
N ILE A 20 13.18 -9.10 1.26
CA ILE A 20 12.36 -8.88 0.07
C ILE A 20 13.23 -8.52 -1.13
N ALA A 21 14.18 -7.59 -0.96
CA ALA A 21 15.07 -7.15 -2.03
C ALA A 21 16.06 -8.22 -2.51
N ARG A 22 16.25 -9.32 -1.76
CA ARG A 22 17.24 -10.38 -2.06
C ARG A 22 16.60 -11.67 -2.54
N ILE A 23 15.35 -11.94 -2.15
CA ILE A 23 14.65 -13.18 -2.48
C ILE A 23 14.05 -13.08 -3.88
N ARG A 24 14.20 -14.15 -4.66
CA ARG A 24 13.70 -14.24 -6.04
C ARG A 24 12.41 -15.04 -6.20
N ASP A 25 11.98 -15.70 -5.12
CA ASP A 25 10.72 -16.41 -5.09
C ASP A 25 9.60 -15.40 -4.80
N LEU A 26 8.74 -15.16 -5.78
CA LEU A 26 7.71 -14.13 -5.72
C LEU A 26 6.62 -14.48 -4.71
N PHE A 27 6.37 -15.77 -4.46
CA PHE A 27 5.45 -16.19 -3.41
C PHE A 27 6.02 -15.80 -2.03
N ALA A 28 7.29 -16.10 -1.77
CA ALA A 28 7.96 -15.69 -0.55
C ALA A 28 8.01 -14.15 -0.41
N VAL A 29 8.29 -13.41 -1.48
CA VAL A 29 8.26 -11.93 -1.48
C VAL A 29 6.87 -11.40 -1.15
N SER A 30 5.82 -11.99 -1.70
CA SER A 30 4.42 -11.60 -1.41
C SER A 30 4.08 -11.80 0.06
N MET A 31 4.44 -12.96 0.61
CA MET A 31 4.24 -13.25 2.03
C MET A 31 5.05 -12.32 2.94
N LEU A 32 6.32 -12.05 2.60
CA LEU A 32 7.17 -11.14 3.36
C LEU A 32 6.67 -9.69 3.29
N SER A 33 6.08 -9.28 2.17
CA SER A 33 5.47 -7.94 2.04
C SER A 33 4.25 -7.80 2.96
N GLY A 34 3.41 -8.84 3.07
CA GLY A 34 2.32 -8.87 4.04
C GLY A 34 2.81 -8.84 5.49
N ILE A 35 3.88 -9.57 5.80
CA ILE A 35 4.52 -9.54 7.13
C ILE A 35 5.10 -8.15 7.42
N PHE A 36 5.76 -7.51 6.45
CA PHE A 36 6.28 -6.15 6.57
C PHE A 36 5.16 -5.17 6.96
N SER A 37 4.03 -5.21 6.26
CA SER A 37 2.84 -4.42 6.58
C SER A 37 2.28 -4.73 7.96
N LEU A 38 2.23 -6.00 8.37
CA LEU A 38 1.74 -6.37 9.70
C LEU A 38 2.65 -5.85 10.83
N ILE A 39 3.97 -5.87 10.63
CA ILE A 39 4.94 -5.27 11.56
C ILE A 39 4.75 -3.75 11.60
N GLY A 40 4.50 -3.12 10.44
CA GLY A 40 4.17 -1.70 10.36
C GLY A 40 2.88 -1.34 11.11
N ALA A 41 1.82 -2.14 10.96
CA ALA A 41 0.58 -1.98 11.71
C ALA A 41 0.83 -2.10 13.22
N ALA A 42 1.64 -3.06 13.67
CA ALA A 42 2.04 -3.17 15.07
C ALA A 42 2.81 -1.92 15.55
N ALA A 43 3.69 -1.35 14.71
CA ALA A 43 4.37 -0.10 15.03
C ALA A 43 3.38 1.07 15.19
N TYR A 44 2.35 1.17 14.34
CA TYR A 44 1.30 2.18 14.49
C TYR A 44 0.48 2.02 15.78
N VAL A 45 0.20 0.79 16.21
CA VAL A 45 -0.46 0.55 17.52
C VAL A 45 0.42 1.07 18.67
N VAL A 46 1.73 0.83 18.63
CA VAL A 46 2.66 1.33 19.67
C VAL A 46 2.77 2.86 19.65
N LEU A 47 2.45 3.51 18.52
CA LEU A 47 2.39 4.97 18.37
C LEU A 47 1.00 5.55 18.69
N ASP A 48 0.11 4.77 19.32
CA ASP A 48 -1.29 5.15 19.61
C ASP A 48 -2.13 5.53 18.38
N ALA A 49 -1.69 5.11 17.19
CA ALA A 49 -2.35 5.38 15.91
C ALA A 49 -3.20 4.18 15.47
N VAL A 50 -4.20 3.81 16.29
CA VAL A 50 -4.97 2.57 16.10
C VAL A 50 -5.79 2.56 14.80
N ASP A 51 -6.38 3.69 14.41
CA ASP A 51 -7.15 3.77 13.17
C ASP A 51 -6.26 3.56 11.93
N VAL A 52 -5.04 4.13 11.95
CA VAL A 52 -4.03 3.91 10.91
C VAL A 52 -3.58 2.45 10.91
N ALA A 53 -3.33 1.87 12.09
CA ALA A 53 -2.95 0.47 12.23
C ALA A 53 -3.99 -0.50 11.63
N PHE A 54 -5.28 -0.25 11.86
CA PHE A 54 -6.34 -1.06 11.28
C PHE A 54 -6.35 -0.99 9.75
N THR A 55 -6.18 0.20 9.18
CA THR A 55 -6.12 0.35 7.72
C THR A 55 -4.90 -0.33 7.11
N GLU A 56 -3.73 -0.23 7.76
CA GLU A 56 -2.50 -0.90 7.30
C GLU A 56 -2.63 -2.42 7.38
N ALA A 57 -3.19 -2.94 8.48
CA ALA A 57 -3.41 -4.38 8.63
C ALA A 57 -4.42 -4.91 7.58
N ALA A 58 -5.52 -4.18 7.35
CA ALA A 58 -6.56 -4.60 6.41
C ALA A 58 -6.09 -4.51 4.95
N VAL A 59 -5.48 -3.38 4.56
CA VAL A 59 -5.11 -3.11 3.16
C VAL A 59 -3.72 -3.63 2.83
N GLY A 60 -2.72 -3.26 3.63
CA GLY A 60 -1.31 -3.62 3.41
C GLY A 60 -1.07 -5.11 3.62
N ALA A 61 -1.42 -5.63 4.80
CA ALA A 61 -1.21 -7.06 5.09
C ALA A 61 -2.32 -7.96 4.49
N GLY A 62 -3.58 -7.50 4.49
CA GLY A 62 -4.74 -8.27 4.03
C GLY A 62 -4.92 -8.26 2.50
N ILE A 63 -5.61 -7.25 1.98
CA ILE A 63 -6.07 -7.21 0.58
C ILE A 63 -4.90 -7.28 -0.41
N SER A 64 -3.82 -6.53 -0.18
CA SER A 64 -2.65 -6.52 -1.07
C SER A 64 -2.02 -7.92 -1.22
N THR A 65 -1.87 -8.65 -0.12
CA THR A 65 -1.35 -10.03 -0.13
C THR A 65 -2.27 -10.94 -0.93
N VAL A 66 -3.59 -10.87 -0.73
CA VAL A 66 -4.56 -11.67 -1.49
C VAL A 66 -4.48 -11.35 -2.99
N LEU A 67 -4.42 -10.08 -3.36
CA LEU A 67 -4.31 -9.67 -4.77
C LEU A 67 -2.99 -10.11 -5.40
N MET A 68 -1.88 -10.01 -4.66
CA MET A 68 -0.57 -10.46 -5.14
C MET A 68 -0.52 -11.98 -5.33
N LEU A 69 -1.04 -12.74 -4.38
CA LEU A 69 -1.17 -14.20 -4.49
C LEU A 69 -2.12 -14.62 -5.61
N GLY A 70 -3.25 -13.91 -5.77
CA GLY A 70 -4.18 -14.12 -6.88
C GLY A 70 -3.53 -13.83 -8.24
N THR A 71 -2.68 -12.81 -8.31
CA THR A 71 -1.88 -12.53 -9.51
C THR A 71 -0.88 -13.65 -9.77
N LEU A 72 -0.18 -14.13 -8.72
CA LEU A 72 0.77 -15.24 -8.82
C LEU A 72 0.14 -16.56 -9.24
N ALA A 73 -1.14 -16.78 -8.94
CA ALA A 73 -1.88 -17.94 -9.44
C ALA A 73 -2.01 -17.94 -10.98
N LEU A 74 -1.91 -16.76 -11.61
CA LEU A 74 -2.00 -16.57 -13.06
C LEU A 74 -0.65 -16.24 -13.71
N THR A 75 0.42 -16.10 -12.93
CA THR A 75 1.76 -15.74 -13.43
C THR A 75 2.83 -16.74 -12.97
N THR A 76 4.11 -16.44 -13.26
CA THR A 76 5.22 -17.30 -12.82
C THR A 76 5.62 -17.01 -11.38
N ARG A 77 6.17 -18.01 -10.67
CA ARG A 77 6.60 -17.89 -9.27
C ARG A 77 8.01 -17.34 -9.10
N LYS A 78 8.87 -17.47 -10.11
CA LYS A 78 10.29 -17.05 -10.02
C LYS A 78 10.56 -15.86 -10.91
N GLU A 79 11.32 -14.90 -10.38
CA GLU A 79 11.83 -13.78 -11.16
C GLU A 79 12.61 -14.28 -12.40
N LYS A 80 12.38 -13.65 -13.55
CA LYS A 80 13.16 -13.94 -14.77
C LYS A 80 14.58 -13.41 -14.61
N LEU A 81 15.60 -14.24 -14.87
CA LEU A 81 16.99 -13.78 -14.90
C LEU A 81 17.20 -12.78 -16.05
N GLY A 82 17.34 -11.50 -15.73
CA GLY A 82 17.69 -10.47 -16.71
C GLY A 82 19.10 -10.69 -17.27
N GLY A 83 19.20 -11.05 -18.54
CA GLY A 83 20.46 -11.10 -19.28
C GLY A 83 21.00 -9.69 -19.54
N GLY A 84 21.83 -9.16 -18.64
CA GLY A 84 22.56 -7.92 -18.88
C GLY A 84 23.14 -7.29 -17.61
N LYS A 85 24.47 -7.40 -17.43
CA LYS A 85 25.24 -6.85 -16.29
C LYS A 85 25.25 -5.31 -16.19
N SER A 86 24.50 -4.59 -17.03
CA SER A 86 24.68 -3.14 -17.25
C SER A 86 23.62 -2.22 -16.62
N LYS A 87 22.50 -2.74 -16.07
CA LYS A 87 21.41 -1.89 -15.52
C LYS A 87 21.32 -1.81 -13.99
N SER A 88 22.14 -2.55 -13.25
CA SER A 88 22.03 -2.65 -11.78
C SER A 88 22.63 -1.45 -11.04
N THR A 89 23.73 -0.87 -11.54
CA THR A 89 24.39 0.28 -10.90
C THR A 89 23.56 1.56 -10.98
N THR A 90 22.91 1.83 -12.11
CA THR A 90 22.01 3.00 -12.23
C THR A 90 20.79 2.86 -11.34
N ALA A 91 20.16 1.68 -11.30
CA ALA A 91 19.02 1.42 -10.41
C ALA A 91 19.42 1.59 -8.93
N PHE A 92 20.58 1.07 -8.55
CA PHE A 92 21.12 1.24 -7.20
C PHE A 92 21.41 2.71 -6.88
N LEU A 93 22.00 3.47 -7.81
CA LEU A 93 22.26 4.90 -7.64
C LEU A 93 20.95 5.67 -7.45
N VAL A 94 19.93 5.39 -8.25
CA VAL A 94 18.61 6.03 -8.10
C VAL A 94 18.01 5.72 -6.73
N VAL A 95 18.01 4.45 -6.29
CA VAL A 95 17.49 4.07 -4.96
C VAL A 95 18.29 4.74 -3.85
N ALA A 96 19.62 4.79 -3.95
CA ALA A 96 20.48 5.40 -2.96
C ALA A 96 20.26 6.92 -2.87
N VAL A 97 20.15 7.61 -4.01
CA VAL A 97 19.85 9.04 -4.06
C VAL A 97 18.47 9.33 -3.49
N THR A 98 17.44 8.57 -3.89
CA THR A 98 16.08 8.72 -3.34
C THR A 98 16.08 8.49 -1.83
N GLY A 99 16.76 7.45 -1.34
CA GLY A 99 16.92 7.19 0.09
C GLY A 99 17.62 8.34 0.82
N ALA A 100 18.69 8.88 0.25
CA ALA A 100 19.41 10.02 0.81
C ALA A 100 18.53 11.28 0.87
N VAL A 101 17.72 11.54 -0.17
CA VAL A 101 16.76 12.66 -0.20
C VAL A 101 15.68 12.49 0.86
N LEU A 102 15.14 11.28 1.03
CA LEU A 102 14.16 11.01 2.08
C LEU A 102 14.76 11.23 3.48
N VAL A 103 15.98 10.74 3.74
CA VAL A 103 16.69 10.99 5.00
C VAL A 103 16.95 12.48 5.20
N TYR A 104 17.38 13.21 4.16
CA TYR A 104 17.56 14.66 4.22
C TYR A 104 16.27 15.38 4.61
N GLY A 105 15.12 14.97 4.04
CA GLY A 105 13.81 15.51 4.39
C GLY A 105 13.44 15.31 5.86
N THR A 106 13.93 14.24 6.52
CA THR A 106 13.65 14.03 7.95
C THR A 106 14.36 15.03 8.86
N PHE A 107 15.41 15.72 8.40
CA PHE A 107 16.09 16.74 9.22
C PHE A 107 15.27 18.03 9.37
N ASP A 108 14.35 18.31 8.44
CA ASP A 108 13.45 19.47 8.50
C ASP A 108 12.15 19.16 9.27
N MET A 109 11.91 17.89 9.62
CA MET A 109 10.72 17.49 10.36
C MET A 109 10.86 17.78 11.87
N PRO A 110 9.78 18.22 12.54
CA PRO A 110 9.76 18.32 13.99
C PRO A 110 10.09 16.98 14.63
N ARG A 111 10.76 17.02 15.78
CA ARG A 111 11.05 15.80 16.54
C ARG A 111 9.75 15.13 16.97
N TYR A 112 9.78 13.80 17.01
CA TYR A 112 8.67 13.03 17.52
C TYR A 112 8.30 13.48 18.94
N GLY A 113 7.03 13.82 19.16
CA GLY A 113 6.52 14.32 20.45
C GLY A 113 6.90 15.76 20.79
N ASP A 114 7.41 16.56 19.85
CA ASP A 114 7.76 17.96 20.10
C ASP A 114 6.51 18.81 20.40
N LYS A 115 6.43 19.31 21.64
CA LYS A 115 5.32 20.14 22.12
C LYS A 115 5.22 21.50 21.42
N ILE A 116 6.29 21.96 20.79
CA ILE A 116 6.36 23.28 20.13
C ILE A 116 6.07 23.16 18.62
N ALA A 117 5.83 21.95 18.10
CA ALA A 117 5.44 21.76 16.70
C ALA A 117 4.18 22.58 16.35
N ALA A 118 4.15 23.16 15.14
CA ALA A 118 3.07 24.03 14.66
C ALA A 118 1.66 23.43 14.89
N ILE A 119 1.53 22.12 14.72
CA ILE A 119 0.28 21.38 14.88
C ILE A 119 -0.30 21.45 16.31
N HIS A 120 0.54 21.58 17.33
CA HIS A 120 0.12 21.58 18.73
C HIS A 120 -0.39 22.95 19.21
N HIS A 121 -0.18 24.02 18.44
CA HIS A 121 -0.58 25.37 18.86
C HIS A 121 -2.03 25.72 18.52
N HIS A 122 -2.57 25.21 17.40
CA HIS A 122 -3.86 25.69 16.91
C HIS A 122 -4.84 24.59 16.46
N VAL A 123 -4.36 23.54 15.78
CA VAL A 123 -5.25 22.50 15.21
C VAL A 123 -5.56 21.42 16.22
N VAL A 124 -4.54 20.84 16.85
CA VAL A 124 -4.72 19.74 17.81
C VAL A 124 -5.58 20.15 19.02
N PRO A 125 -5.36 21.30 19.68
CA PRO A 125 -6.20 21.71 20.81
C PRO A 125 -7.68 21.84 20.42
N ARG A 126 -7.96 22.46 19.25
CA ARG A 126 -9.33 22.59 18.76
C ARG A 126 -9.99 21.23 18.50
N TYR A 127 -9.29 20.31 17.83
CA TYR A 127 -9.84 18.99 17.56
C TYR A 127 -10.11 18.21 18.86
N ILE A 128 -9.25 18.31 19.87
CA ILE A 128 -9.46 17.62 21.14
C ILE A 128 -10.62 18.24 21.93
N GLU A 129 -10.67 19.57 22.03
CA GLU A 129 -11.63 20.26 22.90
C GLU A 129 -13.00 20.46 22.27
N LYS A 130 -13.07 20.69 20.94
CA LYS A 130 -14.29 21.11 20.25
C LYS A 130 -14.94 20.06 19.37
N SER A 131 -14.24 18.99 18.97
CA SER A 131 -14.84 18.02 18.03
C SER A 131 -16.07 17.30 18.60
N GLY A 132 -16.05 17.01 19.90
CA GLY A 132 -17.18 16.35 20.56
C GLY A 132 -18.44 17.23 20.57
N GLU A 133 -18.28 18.54 20.76
CA GLU A 133 -19.40 19.50 20.74
C GLU A 133 -19.87 19.82 19.31
N GLU A 134 -18.95 19.98 18.36
CA GLU A 134 -19.25 20.42 17.00
C GLU A 134 -19.79 19.28 16.10
N VAL A 135 -19.33 18.04 16.32
CA VAL A 135 -19.59 16.90 15.42
C VAL A 135 -20.32 15.76 16.14
N GLY A 136 -20.19 15.65 17.46
CA GLY A 136 -20.88 14.63 18.27
C GLY A 136 -20.27 13.22 18.22
N MET A 137 -19.21 13.01 17.44
CA MET A 137 -18.52 11.72 17.36
C MET A 137 -17.42 11.60 18.44
N PRO A 138 -17.37 10.49 19.20
CA PRO A 138 -16.38 10.30 20.26
C PRO A 138 -14.97 10.00 19.74
N ASN A 139 -14.82 9.41 18.55
CA ASN A 139 -13.50 9.19 17.93
C ASN A 139 -13.04 10.48 17.23
N ILE A 140 -11.96 11.07 17.74
CA ILE A 140 -11.35 12.30 17.21
C ILE A 140 -10.81 12.11 15.78
N VAL A 141 -10.22 10.97 15.46
CA VAL A 141 -9.68 10.71 14.11
C VAL A 141 -10.82 10.65 13.10
N THR A 142 -11.89 9.92 13.41
CA THR A 142 -13.09 9.86 12.55
C THR A 142 -13.76 11.24 12.41
N SER A 143 -13.83 12.04 13.48
CA SER A 143 -14.40 13.38 13.42
C SER A 143 -13.58 14.34 12.56
N VAL A 144 -12.24 14.23 12.61
CA VAL A 144 -11.35 15.00 11.73
C VAL A 144 -11.54 14.60 10.28
N LEU A 145 -11.49 13.30 9.94
CA LEU A 145 -11.60 12.84 8.56
C LEU A 145 -12.99 13.13 7.97
N ALA A 146 -14.07 12.84 8.71
CA ALA A 146 -15.42 12.94 8.18
C ALA A 146 -15.99 14.37 8.20
N SER A 147 -15.47 15.27 9.04
CA SER A 147 -16.03 16.63 9.19
C SER A 147 -15.00 17.72 8.89
N TYR A 148 -13.95 17.85 9.70
CA TYR A 148 -12.99 18.95 9.56
C TYR A 148 -12.16 18.90 8.25
N ARG A 149 -11.84 17.69 7.77
CA ARG A 149 -11.06 17.43 6.56
C ARG A 149 -11.83 16.56 5.56
N SER A 150 -13.15 16.73 5.55
CA SER A 150 -14.07 15.97 4.70
C SER A 150 -13.77 16.07 3.20
N PHE A 151 -13.25 17.20 2.73
CA PHE A 151 -12.84 17.37 1.33
C PHE A 151 -11.63 16.50 0.94
N ASP A 152 -10.67 16.31 1.85
CA ASP A 152 -9.50 15.45 1.60
C ASP A 152 -9.96 13.99 1.47
N THR A 153 -10.81 13.54 2.42
CA THR A 153 -11.39 12.18 2.40
C THR A 153 -12.31 11.96 1.20
N LEU A 154 -13.09 12.97 0.77
CA LEU A 154 -13.91 12.88 -0.45
C LEU A 154 -13.01 12.69 -1.69
N GLY A 155 -11.90 13.40 -1.76
CA GLY A 155 -10.89 13.23 -2.81
C GLY A 155 -10.31 11.82 -2.84
N GLU A 156 -9.94 11.28 -1.68
CA GLU A 156 -9.47 9.89 -1.56
C GLU A 156 -10.51 8.88 -2.06
N VAL A 157 -11.77 9.05 -1.68
CA VAL A 157 -12.88 8.20 -2.15
C VAL A 157 -13.01 8.24 -3.68
N PHE A 158 -12.92 9.43 -4.30
CA PHE A 158 -12.94 9.55 -5.76
C PHE A 158 -11.78 8.81 -6.44
N VAL A 159 -10.56 8.90 -5.87
CA VAL A 159 -9.39 8.19 -6.41
C VAL A 159 -9.59 6.68 -6.33
N ILE A 160 -10.01 6.15 -5.17
CA ILE A 160 -10.25 4.71 -4.99
C ILE A 160 -11.37 4.22 -5.90
N PHE A 161 -12.47 4.98 -6.01
CA PHE A 161 -13.58 4.67 -6.90
C PHE A 161 -13.13 4.62 -8.37
N THR A 162 -12.31 5.58 -8.79
CA THR A 162 -11.76 5.63 -10.16
C THR A 162 -10.82 4.45 -10.42
N ALA A 163 -9.96 4.10 -9.46
CA ALA A 163 -9.09 2.93 -9.57
C ALA A 163 -9.91 1.63 -9.68
N ALA A 164 -10.92 1.46 -8.82
CA ALA A 164 -11.78 0.28 -8.80
C ALA A 164 -12.57 0.12 -10.12
N THR A 165 -13.20 1.20 -10.59
CA THR A 165 -13.91 1.19 -11.88
C THR A 165 -12.96 0.92 -13.06
N GLY A 166 -11.75 1.49 -13.04
CA GLY A 166 -10.71 1.21 -14.03
C GLY A 166 -10.30 -0.27 -14.07
N VAL A 167 -10.07 -0.89 -12.91
CA VAL A 167 -9.75 -2.33 -12.81
C VAL A 167 -10.90 -3.18 -13.35
N LEU A 168 -12.15 -2.88 -12.98
CA LEU A 168 -13.33 -3.60 -13.48
C LEU A 168 -13.50 -3.45 -15.00
N ALA A 169 -13.25 -2.27 -15.55
CA ALA A 169 -13.31 -2.03 -17.00
C ALA A 169 -12.25 -2.84 -17.76
N ILE A 170 -11.02 -2.94 -17.23
CA ILE A 170 -9.94 -3.73 -17.82
C ILE A 170 -10.27 -5.23 -17.78
N LEU A 171 -10.69 -5.74 -16.62
CA LEU A 171 -11.03 -7.16 -16.46
C LEU A 171 -12.27 -7.55 -17.28
N GLY A 172 -13.28 -6.70 -17.33
CA GLY A 172 -14.49 -6.91 -18.12
C GLY A 172 -14.21 -6.95 -19.63
N ARG A 173 -13.33 -6.07 -20.12
CA ARG A 173 -12.90 -6.08 -21.53
C ARG A 173 -12.08 -7.31 -21.88
N ALA A 174 -11.18 -7.74 -20.99
CA ALA A 174 -10.36 -8.93 -21.21
C ALA A 174 -11.21 -10.20 -21.33
N ARG A 175 -12.28 -10.30 -20.53
CA ARG A 175 -13.23 -11.43 -20.61
C ARG A 175 -13.99 -11.48 -21.93
N ARG A 176 -14.58 -10.36 -22.37
CA ARG A 176 -15.32 -10.30 -23.64
C ARG A 176 -14.45 -10.68 -24.85
N ARG A 177 -13.21 -10.20 -24.89
CA ARG A 177 -12.29 -10.53 -25.99
C ARG A 177 -11.99 -12.03 -26.10
N ARG A 178 -11.94 -12.75 -24.97
CA ARG A 178 -11.79 -14.23 -24.98
C ARG A 178 -13.05 -14.92 -25.50
N GLU A 179 -14.22 -14.46 -25.07
CA GLU A 179 -15.51 -15.00 -25.56
C GLU A 179 -15.66 -14.80 -27.09
N ASP A 180 -15.19 -13.67 -27.63
CA ASP A 180 -15.18 -13.40 -29.08
C ASP A 180 -14.18 -14.29 -29.84
N GLU A 181 -12.97 -14.51 -29.30
CA GLU A 181 -11.94 -15.39 -29.90
C GLU A 181 -12.43 -16.86 -29.94
N GLU A 182 -13.06 -17.36 -28.87
CA GLU A 182 -13.62 -18.71 -28.81
C GLU A 182 -14.79 -18.93 -29.78
N ALA A 183 -15.59 -17.88 -30.04
CA ALA A 183 -16.71 -17.94 -30.98
C ALA A 183 -16.27 -18.01 -32.45
N ASP A 184 -15.16 -17.35 -32.81
CA ASP A 184 -14.63 -17.32 -34.18
C ASP A 184 -13.90 -18.64 -34.53
N GLU A 185 -13.19 -19.24 -33.57
CA GLU A 185 -12.56 -20.57 -33.74
C GLU A 185 -13.63 -21.67 -33.92
N GLY A 186 -14.70 -21.68 -33.12
CA GLY A 186 -15.81 -22.65 -33.25
C GLY A 186 -16.63 -22.51 -34.55
N GLY A 187 -16.62 -21.33 -35.17
CA GLY A 187 -17.27 -21.06 -36.46
C GLY A 187 -16.49 -21.54 -37.69
N SER A 188 -15.17 -21.75 -37.56
CA SER A 188 -14.32 -22.22 -38.66
C SER A 188 -14.36 -23.75 -38.85
N ASP A 189 -14.49 -24.52 -37.77
CA ASP A 189 -14.53 -26.00 -37.82
C ASP A 189 -15.82 -26.54 -38.46
N THR A 190 -16.92 -25.80 -38.37
CA THR A 190 -18.21 -26.20 -39.00
C THR A 190 -18.25 -25.95 -40.51
N LYS A 191 -17.38 -25.10 -41.06
CA LYS A 191 -17.30 -24.85 -42.51
C LYS A 191 -16.36 -25.80 -43.26
N GLY A 192 -15.39 -26.42 -42.57
CA GLY A 192 -14.47 -27.40 -43.17
C GLY A 192 -15.06 -28.81 -43.38
N ALA A 193 -16.14 -29.15 -42.67
CA ALA A 193 -16.80 -30.46 -42.77
C ALA A 193 -17.91 -30.53 -43.84
N ALA A 194 -18.14 -29.44 -44.58
CA ALA A 194 -19.22 -29.32 -45.56
C ALA A 194 -18.74 -29.17 -47.02
N SER A 195 -17.45 -29.43 -47.33
CA SER A 195 -16.93 -29.50 -48.71
C SER A 195 -16.59 -30.92 -49.14
#